data_AF-A0A7X7XIK3-F1
#
_entry.id   AF-A0A7X7XIK3-F1
#
_cell.length_a   1.000
_cell.length_b   1.000
_cell.length_c   1.000
_cell.angle_alpha   90.00
_cell.angle_beta   90.00
_cell.angle_gamma   90.00
#
_symmetry.space_group_name_H-M   'P 1'
#
loop_
_entity.id
_entity.type
_entity.pdbx_description
1 polymer ?
#
loop_
_entity_poly.entity_id
_entity_poly.type
_entity_poly.pdbx_seq_one_letter_code
_entity_poly.pdbx_strand_id
1 'polypeptide(L)'
;MIDCDPVKITLFLNGEMSPEEMNAMLDHLEACPECRAAFDDLLKFKTLAPEIRSELTGGFFKFAAMSPALRRRAWLFGAAAAAVVVLVAGLFVLRHLALRQLGSPLGDLLETGAIAYVPPAMRGGESAPADARAGVMAAYAKGEYERFIAGAAEWLKSHPDDEGVMLHAGVAAYLEGRHAIAAIYLRWAVETGGPPRPEEEWYLANALLRQRQYAEARPLLEHLSQLEHPYAARARAILAALDKQAVVKG
;
A
#
# COMPACT_ATOMS: atom_id res chain seq x y z
N MET A 1 -19.45 21.20 33.05
CA MET A 1 -20.90 20.91 33.18
C MET A 1 -21.14 19.59 32.49
N ILE A 2 -21.34 18.51 33.25
CA ILE A 2 -21.70 17.21 32.69
C ILE A 2 -23.17 17.32 32.26
N ASP A 3 -23.40 17.12 30.97
CA ASP A 3 -24.74 17.06 30.38
C ASP A 3 -25.46 15.79 30.87
N CYS A 4 -26.79 15.86 31.00
CA CYS A 4 -27.65 14.77 31.48
C CYS A 4 -27.79 13.66 30.41
N ASP A 5 -26.66 13.05 30.05
CA ASP A 5 -26.55 12.06 28.99
C ASP A 5 -26.67 10.63 29.56
N PRO A 6 -27.73 9.88 29.19
CA PRO A 6 -27.97 8.52 29.69
C PRO A 6 -26.88 7.51 29.27
N VAL A 7 -26.10 7.80 28.23
CA VAL A 7 -24.98 6.95 27.78
C VAL A 7 -23.82 7.00 28.77
N LYS A 8 -23.65 8.11 29.51
CA LYS A 8 -22.56 8.22 30.48
C LYS A 8 -22.84 7.44 31.77
N ILE A 9 -24.12 7.25 32.10
CA ILE A 9 -24.55 6.45 33.27
C ILE A 9 -24.21 4.96 33.05
N THR A 10 -24.35 4.44 31.83
CA THR A 10 -24.01 3.05 31.51
C THR A 10 -22.50 2.81 31.48
N LEU A 11 -21.71 3.75 30.98
CA LEU A 11 -20.24 3.71 31.02
C LEU A 11 -19.71 3.72 32.47
N PHE A 12 -20.31 4.55 33.33
CA PHE A 12 -20.04 4.58 34.77
C PHE A 12 -20.33 3.23 35.44
N LEU A 13 -21.51 2.63 35.18
CA LEU A 13 -21.90 1.32 35.72
C LEU A 13 -21.02 0.15 35.25
N ASN A 14 -20.30 0.31 34.15
CA ASN A 14 -19.40 -0.68 33.58
C ASN A 14 -17.92 -0.45 33.98
N GLY A 15 -17.61 0.65 34.66
CA GLY A 15 -16.25 1.00 35.07
C GLY A 15 -15.34 1.42 33.91
N GLU A 16 -15.94 1.88 32.81
CA GLU A 16 -15.23 2.25 31.57
C GLU A 16 -14.85 3.76 31.53
N MET A 17 -14.93 4.45 32.66
CA MET A 17 -14.60 5.87 32.81
C MET A 17 -13.25 6.07 33.53
N SER A 18 -12.55 7.16 33.22
CA SER A 18 -11.35 7.52 33.97
C SER A 18 -11.69 7.93 35.42
N PRO A 19 -10.76 7.83 36.38
CA PRO A 19 -11.03 8.14 37.79
C PRO A 19 -11.53 9.58 38.03
N GLU A 20 -11.06 10.53 37.24
CA GLU A 20 -11.45 11.94 37.31
C GLU A 20 -12.89 12.15 36.81
N GLU A 21 -13.28 11.47 35.74
CA GLU A 21 -14.64 11.50 35.20
C GLU A 21 -15.63 10.74 36.08
N MET A 22 -15.16 9.70 36.78
CA MET A 22 -15.96 8.90 37.70
C MET A 22 -16.36 9.72 38.93
N ASN A 23 -15.45 10.52 39.47
CA ASN A 23 -15.76 11.45 40.57
C ASN A 23 -16.72 12.56 40.13
N ALA A 24 -16.51 13.15 38.95
CA ALA A 24 -17.40 14.18 38.44
C ALA A 24 -18.82 13.65 38.14
N MET A 25 -18.95 12.37 37.77
CA MET A 25 -20.24 11.71 37.61
C MET A 25 -20.93 11.47 38.96
N LEU A 26 -20.19 11.08 40.00
CA LEU A 26 -20.72 10.94 41.36
C LEU A 26 -21.27 12.27 41.89
N ASP A 27 -20.52 13.36 41.73
CA ASP A 27 -20.95 14.70 42.10
C ASP A 27 -22.23 15.12 41.35
N HIS A 28 -22.36 14.72 40.07
CA HIS A 28 -23.54 14.99 39.26
C HIS A 28 -24.77 14.16 39.69
N LEU A 29 -24.60 12.87 40.00
CA LEU A 29 -25.65 12.01 40.57
C LEU A 29 -26.06 12.47 41.98
N GLU A 30 -25.17 13.16 42.69
CA GLU A 30 -25.49 13.80 43.96
C GLU A 30 -26.39 15.03 43.76
N ALA A 31 -26.08 15.85 42.77
CA ALA A 31 -26.77 17.11 42.48
C ALA A 31 -28.06 16.99 41.66
N CYS A 32 -28.23 15.93 40.86
CA CYS A 32 -29.35 15.78 39.92
C CYS A 32 -30.29 14.61 40.29
N PRO A 33 -31.53 14.89 40.76
CA PRO A 33 -32.47 13.84 41.16
C PRO A 33 -33.00 13.00 39.99
N GLU A 34 -33.09 13.56 38.78
CA GLU A 34 -33.55 12.83 37.59
C GLU A 34 -32.53 11.78 37.14
N CYS A 35 -31.25 12.14 37.10
CA CYS A 35 -30.17 11.21 36.78
C CYS A 35 -30.00 10.13 37.85
N ARG A 36 -30.25 10.45 39.13
CA ARG A 36 -30.28 9.45 40.20
C ARG A 36 -31.38 8.42 40.00
N ALA A 37 -32.60 8.85 39.66
CA ALA A 37 -33.70 7.93 39.36
C ALA A 37 -33.38 7.01 38.17
N ALA A 38 -32.80 7.57 37.10
CA ALA A 38 -32.37 6.78 35.95
C ALA A 38 -31.25 5.77 36.29
N PHE A 39 -30.31 6.16 37.15
CA PHE A 39 -29.26 5.26 37.66
C PHE A 39 -29.84 4.13 38.52
N ASP A 40 -30.77 4.43 39.42
CA ASP A 40 -31.44 3.44 40.26
C ASP A 40 -32.25 2.42 39.44
N ASP A 41 -32.92 2.87 38.37
CA ASP A 41 -33.66 1.99 37.48
C ASP A 41 -32.74 1.07 36.67
N LEU A 42 -31.61 1.56 36.19
CA LEU A 42 -30.58 0.74 35.52
C LEU A 42 -29.92 -0.25 36.49
N LEU A 43 -29.71 0.14 37.75
CA LEU A 43 -29.25 -0.74 38.81
C LEU A 43 -30.26 -1.85 39.09
N LYS A 44 -31.56 -1.54 39.20
CA LYS A 44 -32.62 -2.54 39.36
C LYS A 44 -32.59 -3.59 38.25
N PHE A 45 -32.41 -3.17 37.00
CA PHE A 45 -32.26 -4.11 35.88
C PHE A 45 -31.02 -5.00 36.01
N LYS A 46 -29.87 -4.46 36.46
CA LYS A 46 -28.63 -5.22 36.65
C LYS A 46 -28.69 -6.15 37.86
N THR A 47 -29.43 -5.79 38.91
CA THR A 47 -29.65 -6.62 40.11
C THR A 47 -30.76 -7.65 39.96
N LEU A 48 -31.69 -7.47 39.00
CA LEU A 48 -32.71 -8.47 38.62
C LEU A 48 -32.19 -9.53 37.62
N ALA A 49 -30.94 -9.38 37.14
CA ALA A 49 -30.27 -10.37 36.30
C ALA A 49 -30.15 -11.80 36.90
N PRO A 50 -30.14 -12.05 38.22
CA PRO A 50 -30.19 -13.41 38.75
C PRO A 50 -31.56 -14.09 38.54
N GLU A 51 -32.66 -13.34 38.63
CA GLU A 51 -34.03 -13.90 38.59
C GLU A 51 -34.51 -14.13 37.15
N ILE A 52 -34.19 -13.23 36.21
CA ILE A 52 -34.50 -13.42 34.78
C ILE A 52 -33.70 -14.61 34.20
N ARG A 53 -32.52 -14.91 34.76
CA ARG A 53 -31.74 -16.10 34.40
C ARG A 53 -32.37 -17.41 34.91
N SER A 54 -33.15 -17.36 35.99
CA SER A 54 -33.87 -18.52 36.53
C SER A 54 -35.21 -18.81 35.84
N GLU A 55 -35.94 -17.80 35.36
CA GLU A 55 -37.21 -18.03 34.67
C GLU A 55 -37.05 -18.40 33.19
N LEU A 56 -36.01 -17.88 32.51
CA LEU A 56 -35.73 -18.24 31.11
C LEU A 56 -35.09 -19.63 30.95
N THR A 57 -34.66 -20.27 32.03
CA THR A 57 -34.06 -21.61 32.02
C THR A 57 -35.02 -22.73 32.39
N GLY A 58 -36.20 -22.44 32.95
CA GLY A 58 -37.14 -23.44 33.47
C GLY A 58 -38.16 -24.01 32.47
N GLY A 59 -38.58 -23.24 31.45
CA GLY A 59 -39.78 -23.57 30.66
C GLY A 59 -39.64 -23.67 29.14
N PHE A 60 -38.71 -22.94 28.52
CA PHE A 60 -38.71 -22.77 27.05
C PHE A 60 -37.79 -23.75 26.29
N PHE A 61 -36.81 -24.35 26.94
CA PHE A 61 -35.92 -25.33 26.30
C PHE A 61 -36.12 -26.73 26.87
N LYS A 62 -37.23 -27.37 26.53
CA LYS A 62 -37.19 -28.84 26.32
C LYS A 62 -36.43 -29.11 25.01
N PHE A 63 -35.14 -28.78 24.99
CA PHE A 63 -34.22 -29.46 24.08
C PHE A 63 -34.25 -30.92 24.51
N ALA A 64 -34.92 -31.76 23.72
CA ALA A 64 -34.70 -33.19 23.76
C ALA A 64 -33.19 -33.40 23.81
N ALA A 65 -32.72 -34.06 24.88
CA ALA A 65 -31.30 -34.35 25.07
C ALA A 65 -30.75 -34.96 23.77
N MET A 66 -29.98 -34.16 23.02
CA MET A 66 -29.41 -34.60 21.76
C MET A 66 -28.54 -35.80 22.07
N SER A 67 -28.84 -36.93 21.44
CA SER A 67 -28.15 -38.19 21.71
C SER A 67 -26.62 -38.02 21.56
N PRO A 68 -25.81 -38.73 22.35
CA PRO A 68 -24.35 -38.57 22.34
C PRO A 68 -23.72 -38.79 20.95
N ALA A 69 -24.39 -39.51 20.06
CA ALA A 69 -24.01 -39.68 18.66
C ALA A 69 -24.09 -38.38 17.84
N LEU A 70 -25.11 -37.55 18.07
CA LEU A 70 -25.33 -36.27 17.37
C LEU A 70 -24.33 -35.19 17.83
N ARG A 71 -23.97 -35.20 19.11
CA ARG A 71 -22.95 -34.31 19.69
C ARG A 71 -21.55 -34.60 19.13
N ARG A 72 -21.21 -35.88 18.91
CA ARG A 72 -19.95 -36.29 18.28
C ARG A 72 -19.87 -35.90 16.81
N ARG A 73 -21.00 -36.01 16.09
CA ARG A 73 -21.11 -35.65 14.67
C ARG A 73 -21.05 -34.13 14.45
N ALA A 74 -21.71 -33.35 15.31
CA ALA A 74 -21.62 -31.89 15.30
C ALA A 74 -20.19 -31.40 15.60
N TRP A 75 -19.44 -32.07 16.47
CA TRP A 75 -18.03 -31.75 16.73
C TRP A 75 -17.13 -32.06 15.52
N LEU A 76 -17.36 -33.20 14.86
CA LEU A 76 -16.66 -33.55 13.61
C LEU A 76 -16.98 -32.58 12.47
N PHE A 77 -18.23 -32.12 12.33
CA PHE A 77 -18.62 -31.13 11.34
C PHE A 77 -18.09 -29.72 11.67
N GLY A 78 -18.02 -29.34 12.95
CA GLY A 78 -17.39 -28.10 13.39
C GLY A 78 -15.87 -28.08 13.13
N ALA A 79 -15.18 -29.19 13.41
CA ALA A 79 -13.76 -29.35 13.10
C ALA A 79 -13.50 -29.37 11.58
N ALA A 80 -14.35 -30.03 10.79
CA ALA A 80 -14.27 -30.02 9.33
C ALA A 80 -14.48 -28.62 8.73
N ALA A 81 -15.43 -27.84 9.27
CA ALA A 81 -15.69 -26.47 8.81
C ALA A 81 -14.48 -25.54 9.09
N ALA A 82 -13.88 -25.64 10.28
CA ALA A 82 -12.68 -24.87 10.61
C ALA A 82 -11.49 -25.24 9.71
N ALA A 83 -11.31 -26.53 9.41
CA ALA A 83 -10.26 -26.99 8.50
C ALA A 83 -10.46 -26.45 7.08
N VAL A 84 -11.71 -26.41 6.57
CA VAL A 84 -12.03 -25.83 5.26
C VAL A 84 -11.74 -24.33 5.23
N VAL A 85 -12.10 -23.59 6.29
CA VAL A 85 -11.82 -22.14 6.37
C VAL A 85 -10.31 -21.87 6.39
N VAL A 86 -9.54 -22.61 7.19
CA VAL A 86 -8.06 -22.48 7.22
C VAL A 86 -7.46 -22.87 5.87
N LEU A 87 -7.99 -23.90 5.22
CA LEU A 87 -7.49 -24.35 3.92
C LEU A 87 -7.82 -23.33 2.82
N VAL A 88 -9.03 -22.75 2.80
CA VAL A 88 -9.42 -21.69 1.86
C VAL A 88 -8.66 -20.40 2.13
N ALA A 89 -8.52 -19.97 3.38
CA ALA A 89 -7.73 -18.80 3.76
C ALA A 89 -6.25 -19.02 3.45
N GLY A 90 -5.73 -20.21 3.72
CA GLY A 90 -4.37 -20.63 3.36
C GLY A 90 -4.18 -20.65 1.85
N LEU A 91 -5.11 -21.20 1.07
CA LEU A 91 -5.06 -21.18 -0.39
C LEU A 91 -5.18 -19.76 -0.94
N PHE A 92 -5.99 -18.91 -0.32
CA PHE A 92 -6.15 -17.51 -0.69
C PHE A 92 -4.85 -16.74 -0.43
N VAL A 93 -4.24 -16.92 0.75
CA VAL A 93 -2.95 -16.31 1.10
C VAL A 93 -1.84 -16.86 0.22
N LEU A 94 -1.75 -18.17 0.01
CA LEU A 94 -0.77 -18.80 -0.88
C LEU A 94 -0.97 -18.36 -2.33
N ARG A 95 -2.21 -18.27 -2.82
CA ARG A 95 -2.52 -17.73 -4.15
C ARG A 95 -2.16 -16.25 -4.24
N HIS A 96 -2.43 -15.47 -3.20
CA HIS A 96 -2.12 -14.04 -3.19
C HIS A 96 -0.62 -13.79 -3.12
N LEU A 97 0.12 -14.60 -2.35
CA LEU A 97 1.58 -14.60 -2.29
C LEU A 97 2.19 -15.15 -3.58
N ALA A 98 1.65 -16.22 -4.16
CA ALA A 98 2.10 -16.78 -5.43
C ALA A 98 1.85 -15.81 -6.59
N LEU A 99 0.73 -15.07 -6.61
CA LEU A 99 0.51 -13.99 -7.58
C LEU A 99 1.43 -12.78 -7.37
N ARG A 100 2.05 -12.65 -6.21
CA ARG A 100 3.09 -11.63 -5.91
C ARG A 100 4.51 -12.16 -6.16
N GLN A 101 4.77 -13.46 -5.98
CA GLN A 101 6.09 -14.10 -6.08
C GLN A 101 6.38 -14.74 -7.43
N LEU A 102 5.38 -15.28 -8.13
CA LEU A 102 5.51 -15.49 -9.56
C LEU A 102 5.56 -14.09 -10.16
N GLY A 103 6.77 -13.64 -10.47
CA GLY A 103 6.99 -12.50 -11.33
C GLY A 103 5.99 -12.61 -12.48
N SER A 104 5.15 -11.59 -12.65
CA SER A 104 4.35 -11.50 -13.87
C SER A 104 5.31 -11.74 -15.04
N PRO A 105 4.94 -12.48 -16.09
CA PRO A 105 5.80 -12.60 -17.29
C PRO A 105 6.23 -11.23 -17.84
N LEU A 106 5.50 -10.17 -17.47
CA LEU A 106 5.88 -8.78 -17.70
C LEU A 106 7.11 -8.34 -16.86
N GLY A 107 7.17 -8.70 -15.58
CA GLY A 107 8.22 -8.31 -14.64
C GLY A 107 9.62 -8.77 -15.05
N ASP A 108 9.74 -9.94 -15.67
CA ASP A 108 11.02 -10.46 -16.19
C ASP A 108 11.52 -9.68 -17.43
N LEU A 109 10.61 -8.98 -18.11
CA LEU A 109 10.94 -8.16 -19.29
C LEU A 109 11.33 -6.73 -18.89
N LEU A 110 10.92 -6.28 -17.70
CA LEU A 110 11.20 -4.93 -17.22
C LEU A 110 12.68 -4.73 -16.91
N GLU A 111 13.12 -3.49 -17.02
CA GLU A 111 14.47 -3.07 -16.68
C GLU A 111 14.73 -3.24 -15.18
N THR A 112 15.96 -3.62 -14.85
CA THR A 112 16.39 -3.79 -13.45
C THR A 112 17.76 -3.17 -13.19
N GLY A 113 18.49 -2.81 -14.24
CA GLY A 113 19.80 -2.16 -14.14
C GLY A 113 19.68 -0.64 -14.11
N ALA A 114 20.77 0.00 -13.69
CA ALA A 114 20.98 1.43 -13.87
C ALA A 114 21.59 1.72 -15.25
N ILE A 115 21.37 2.92 -15.77
CA ILE A 115 22.11 3.42 -16.93
C ILE A 115 23.51 3.81 -16.46
N ALA A 116 24.54 3.38 -17.19
CA ALA A 116 25.92 3.77 -16.90
C ALA A 116 26.10 5.29 -17.13
N TYR A 117 26.48 6.00 -16.08
CA TYR A 117 26.90 7.39 -16.19
C TYR A 117 28.41 7.44 -16.44
N VAL A 118 28.80 8.04 -17.57
CA VAL A 118 30.21 8.31 -17.89
C VAL A 118 30.43 9.82 -17.78
N PRO A 119 31.25 10.30 -16.82
CA PRO A 119 31.59 11.70 -16.74
C PRO A 119 32.27 12.15 -18.05
N PRO A 120 31.93 13.32 -18.60
CA PRO A 120 32.63 13.84 -19.77
C PRO A 120 34.11 14.03 -19.44
N ALA A 121 34.98 13.31 -20.14
CA ALA A 121 36.42 13.45 -19.98
C ALA A 121 36.90 14.71 -20.70
N MET A 122 37.43 15.68 -19.93
CA MET A 122 38.10 16.84 -20.52
C MET A 122 39.45 16.40 -21.09
N ARG A 123 39.70 16.73 -22.37
CA ARG A 123 41.00 16.53 -23.01
C ARG A 123 41.98 17.60 -22.47
N GLY A 124 42.59 17.33 -21.34
CA GLY A 124 43.58 18.20 -20.69
C GLY A 124 43.61 17.93 -19.19
N GLY A 125 44.77 17.56 -18.66
CA GLY A 125 44.97 17.02 -17.31
C GLY A 125 44.77 17.98 -16.14
N GLU A 126 43.81 18.90 -16.23
CA GLU A 126 43.27 19.60 -15.08
C GLU A 126 42.03 18.87 -14.60
N SER A 127 42.04 18.45 -13.33
CA SER A 127 40.83 18.02 -12.64
C SER A 127 39.77 19.09 -12.88
N ALA A 128 38.65 18.70 -13.50
CA ALA A 128 37.53 19.59 -13.73
C ALA A 128 37.25 20.39 -12.44
N PRO A 129 36.86 21.67 -12.52
CA PRO A 129 36.20 22.31 -11.39
C PRO A 129 35.17 21.32 -10.86
N ALA A 130 35.08 21.14 -9.54
CA ALA A 130 33.99 20.38 -8.95
C ALA A 130 32.70 21.16 -9.23
N ASP A 131 32.21 21.05 -10.46
CA ASP A 131 30.96 21.66 -10.88
C ASP A 131 29.88 21.02 -10.01
N ALA A 132 28.98 21.87 -9.50
CA ALA A 132 27.93 21.40 -8.62
C ALA A 132 27.12 20.26 -9.27
N ARG A 133 27.07 20.23 -10.61
CA ARG A 133 26.55 19.14 -11.43
C ARG A 133 27.30 17.81 -11.24
N ALA A 134 28.63 17.73 -11.37
CA ALA A 134 29.36 16.48 -11.12
C ALA A 134 29.28 16.09 -9.65
N GLY A 135 29.18 17.05 -8.73
CA GLY A 135 28.91 16.76 -7.31
C GLY A 135 27.59 16.00 -7.12
N VAL A 136 26.54 16.41 -7.82
CA VAL A 136 25.25 15.70 -7.86
C VAL A 136 25.42 14.34 -8.53
N MET A 137 25.96 14.30 -9.75
CA MET A 137 26.09 13.05 -10.52
C MET A 137 27.02 12.02 -9.89
N ALA A 138 27.97 12.43 -9.04
CA ALA A 138 28.85 11.52 -8.30
C ALA A 138 28.07 10.60 -7.33
N ALA A 139 26.95 11.07 -6.77
CA ALA A 139 26.09 10.23 -5.94
C ALA A 139 25.43 9.13 -6.78
N TYR A 140 24.96 9.45 -7.99
CA TYR A 140 24.42 8.45 -8.92
C TYR A 140 25.48 7.41 -9.31
N ALA A 141 26.69 7.85 -9.65
CA ALA A 141 27.80 6.98 -10.03
C ALA A 141 28.19 5.98 -8.92
N LYS A 142 27.97 6.33 -7.66
CA LYS A 142 28.22 5.49 -6.48
C LYS A 142 27.04 4.57 -6.11
N GLY A 143 25.91 4.69 -6.80
CA GLY A 143 24.67 4.00 -6.44
C GLY A 143 23.97 4.60 -5.21
N GLU A 144 24.34 5.81 -4.78
CA GLU A 144 23.69 6.51 -3.68
C GLU A 144 22.40 7.19 -4.16
N TYR A 145 21.43 6.40 -4.64
CA TYR A 145 20.25 6.90 -5.37
C TYR A 145 19.38 7.86 -4.56
N GLU A 146 19.10 7.56 -3.29
CA GLU A 146 18.34 8.45 -2.41
C GLU A 146 18.99 9.84 -2.28
N ARG A 147 20.31 9.88 -2.05
CA ARG A 147 21.07 11.14 -1.97
C ARG A 147 21.07 11.86 -3.31
N PHE A 148 21.24 11.11 -4.39
CA PHE A 148 21.23 11.66 -5.73
C PHE A 148 19.88 12.28 -6.09
N ILE A 149 18.75 11.62 -5.80
CA ILE A 149 17.40 12.14 -6.07
C ILE A 149 17.19 13.47 -5.34
N ALA A 150 17.61 13.57 -4.07
CA ALA A 150 17.54 14.83 -3.32
C ALA A 150 18.41 15.93 -3.94
N GLY A 151 19.64 15.60 -4.33
CA GLY A 151 20.55 16.55 -5.01
C GLY A 151 20.05 16.98 -6.39
N ALA A 152 19.46 16.05 -7.16
CA ALA A 152 18.88 16.31 -8.46
C ALA A 152 17.65 17.23 -8.37
N ALA A 153 16.78 17.01 -7.37
CA ALA A 153 15.64 17.88 -7.11
C ALA A 153 16.06 19.33 -6.82
N GLU A 154 17.16 19.52 -6.09
CA GLU A 154 17.70 20.86 -5.84
C GLU A 154 18.35 21.47 -7.10
N TRP A 155 19.15 20.68 -7.82
CA TRP A 155 19.83 21.11 -9.04
C TRP A 155 18.86 21.59 -10.14
N LEU A 156 17.79 20.84 -10.34
CA LEU A 156 16.79 21.10 -11.38
C LEU A 156 15.93 22.34 -11.10
N LYS A 157 15.98 22.92 -9.88
CA LYS A 157 15.33 24.21 -9.60
C LYS A 157 15.99 25.36 -10.37
N SER A 158 17.31 25.31 -10.52
CA SER A 158 18.09 26.33 -11.23
C SER A 158 18.52 25.89 -12.64
N HIS A 159 18.40 24.60 -12.96
CA HIS A 159 18.74 24.02 -14.27
C HIS A 159 17.57 23.15 -14.77
N PRO A 160 16.39 23.73 -15.04
CA PRO A 160 15.17 23.01 -15.39
C PRO A 160 15.21 22.38 -16.79
N ASP A 161 16.31 22.52 -17.51
CA ASP A 161 16.58 22.00 -18.85
C ASP A 161 17.69 20.93 -18.85
N ASP A 162 18.21 20.52 -17.68
CA ASP A 162 19.22 19.46 -17.59
C ASP A 162 18.60 18.07 -17.68
N GLU A 163 18.25 17.69 -18.90
CA GLU A 163 17.64 16.40 -19.21
C GLU A 163 18.51 15.22 -18.78
N GLY A 164 19.84 15.41 -18.74
CA GLY A 164 20.76 14.41 -18.23
C GLY A 164 20.46 14.09 -16.77
N VAL A 165 20.37 15.12 -15.92
CA VAL A 165 20.03 14.93 -14.50
C VAL A 165 18.60 14.40 -14.34
N MET A 166 17.63 14.85 -15.16
CA MET A 166 16.27 14.33 -15.13
C MET A 166 16.19 12.83 -15.44
N LEU A 167 16.83 12.38 -16.53
CA LEU A 167 16.88 10.97 -16.91
C LEU A 167 17.43 10.12 -15.75
N HIS A 168 18.55 10.54 -15.20
CA HIS A 168 19.20 9.79 -14.12
C HIS A 168 18.36 9.82 -12.84
N ALA A 169 17.68 10.94 -12.52
CA ALA A 169 16.78 11.04 -11.37
C ALA A 169 15.58 10.09 -11.52
N GLY A 170 15.05 10.00 -12.73
CA GLY A 170 14.05 9.04 -13.14
C GLY A 170 14.48 7.59 -12.92
N VAL A 171 15.67 7.23 -13.42
CA VAL A 171 16.25 5.88 -13.27
C VAL A 171 16.51 5.55 -11.81
N ALA A 172 17.13 6.46 -11.06
CA ALA A 172 17.39 6.29 -9.63
C ALA A 172 16.09 6.05 -8.84
N ALA A 173 15.06 6.87 -9.08
CA ALA A 173 13.76 6.68 -8.45
C ALA A 173 13.08 5.37 -8.86
N TYR A 174 13.27 4.92 -10.11
CA TYR A 174 12.74 3.64 -10.57
C TYR A 174 13.37 2.46 -9.81
N LEU A 175 14.68 2.48 -9.63
CA LEU A 175 15.45 1.44 -8.94
C LEU A 175 15.12 1.37 -7.44
N GLU A 176 14.83 2.51 -6.81
CA GLU A 176 14.34 2.59 -5.42
C GLU A 176 12.85 2.17 -5.28
N GLY A 177 12.20 1.73 -6.36
CA GLY A 177 10.78 1.35 -6.35
C GLY A 177 9.81 2.53 -6.28
N ARG A 178 10.31 3.77 -6.37
CA ARG A 178 9.53 5.02 -6.33
C ARG A 178 8.99 5.35 -7.72
N HIS A 179 8.20 4.43 -8.28
CA HIS A 179 7.78 4.47 -9.69
C HIS A 179 6.99 5.74 -10.09
N ALA A 180 6.20 6.32 -9.18
CA ALA A 180 5.50 7.58 -9.44
C ALA A 180 6.48 8.76 -9.62
N ILE A 181 7.50 8.84 -8.76
CA ILE A 181 8.55 9.88 -8.86
C ILE A 181 9.38 9.66 -10.14
N ALA A 182 9.70 8.40 -10.45
CA ALA A 182 10.39 8.05 -11.69
C ALA A 182 9.65 8.57 -12.92
N ALA A 183 8.34 8.32 -12.99
CA ALA A 183 7.51 8.76 -14.12
C ALA A 183 7.47 10.29 -14.26
N ILE A 184 7.54 11.06 -13.17
CA ILE A 184 7.58 12.52 -13.21
C ILE A 184 8.86 13.00 -13.90
N TYR A 185 10.03 12.57 -13.41
CA TYR A 185 11.32 13.01 -13.98
C TYR A 185 11.51 12.54 -15.42
N LEU A 186 11.09 11.31 -15.74
CA LEU A 186 11.27 10.76 -17.09
C LEU A 186 10.34 11.41 -18.10
N ARG A 187 9.08 11.71 -17.71
CA ARG A 187 8.17 12.48 -18.55
C ARG A 187 8.71 13.88 -18.79
N TRP A 188 9.23 14.52 -17.74
CA TRP A 188 9.88 15.82 -17.87
C TRP A 188 11.07 15.75 -18.84
N ALA A 189 11.92 14.73 -18.75
CA ALA A 189 13.04 14.53 -19.68
C ALA A 189 12.56 14.42 -21.14
N VAL A 190 11.56 13.56 -21.42
CA VAL A 190 10.98 13.38 -22.76
C VAL A 190 10.37 14.67 -23.32
N GLU A 191 9.73 15.48 -22.46
CA GLU A 191 9.02 16.70 -22.86
C GLU A 191 9.93 17.93 -23.03
N THR A 192 11.13 17.93 -22.44
CA THR A 192 12.04 19.10 -22.43
C THR A 192 12.67 19.39 -23.80
N GLY A 193 12.57 18.45 -24.75
CA GLY A 193 12.71 18.73 -26.19
C GLY A 193 14.14 18.70 -26.74
N GLY A 194 15.10 18.18 -25.98
CA GLY A 194 16.44 17.85 -26.45
C GLY A 194 16.46 16.65 -27.40
N PRO A 195 17.66 16.19 -27.81
CA PRO A 195 17.79 15.07 -28.72
C PRO A 195 17.05 13.85 -28.15
N PRO A 196 16.14 13.21 -28.91
CA PRO A 196 15.36 12.10 -28.40
C PRO A 196 16.28 10.96 -27.96
N ARG A 197 16.17 10.58 -26.68
CA ARG A 197 16.95 9.48 -26.09
C ARG A 197 16.03 8.29 -25.82
N PRO A 198 16.22 7.15 -26.51
CA PRO A 198 15.40 5.95 -26.30
C PRO A 198 15.37 5.48 -24.84
N GLU A 199 16.39 5.80 -24.05
CA GLU A 199 16.47 5.51 -22.62
C GLU A 199 15.36 6.20 -21.81
N GLU A 200 15.00 7.44 -22.13
CA GLU A 200 13.98 8.18 -21.39
C GLU A 200 12.61 7.51 -21.54
N GLU A 201 12.23 7.21 -22.78
CA GLU A 201 10.99 6.51 -23.09
C GLU A 201 11.01 5.07 -22.53
N TRP A 202 12.14 4.39 -22.60
CA TRP A 202 12.29 3.02 -22.10
C TRP A 202 12.03 2.98 -20.58
N TYR A 203 12.72 3.80 -19.80
CA TYR A 203 12.51 3.83 -18.36
C TYR A 203 11.12 4.39 -18.00
N LEU A 204 10.58 5.34 -18.77
CA LEU A 204 9.22 5.85 -18.54
C LEU A 204 8.18 4.74 -18.73
N ALA A 205 8.28 3.99 -19.82
CA ALA A 205 7.41 2.84 -20.06
C ALA A 205 7.52 1.82 -18.91
N ASN A 206 8.73 1.52 -18.45
CA ASN A 206 8.95 0.62 -17.31
C ASN A 206 8.28 1.13 -16.02
N ALA A 207 8.41 2.42 -15.71
CA ALA A 207 7.77 3.03 -14.54
C ALA A 207 6.23 3.02 -14.63
N LEU A 208 5.66 3.27 -15.81
CA LEU A 208 4.22 3.24 -16.06
C LEU A 208 3.66 1.80 -15.95
N LEU A 209 4.38 0.81 -16.47
CA LEU A 209 3.98 -0.61 -16.37
C LEU A 209 3.95 -1.09 -14.91
N ARG A 210 4.91 -0.69 -14.07
CA ARG A 210 4.90 -0.97 -12.62
C ARG A 210 3.68 -0.35 -11.92
N GLN A 211 3.19 0.78 -12.43
CA GLN A 211 1.98 1.47 -11.96
C GLN A 211 0.70 0.96 -12.63
N ARG A 212 0.78 -0.05 -13.51
CA ARG A 212 -0.35 -0.59 -14.30
C ARG A 212 -1.01 0.42 -15.24
N GLN A 213 -0.30 1.49 -15.59
CA GLN A 213 -0.74 2.51 -16.55
C GLN A 213 -0.45 2.04 -17.99
N TYR A 214 -1.08 0.93 -18.39
CA TYR A 214 -0.80 0.28 -19.68
C TYR A 214 -1.14 1.14 -20.90
N ALA A 215 -2.18 1.97 -20.79
CA ALA A 215 -2.61 2.85 -21.87
C ALA A 215 -1.56 3.93 -22.20
N GLU A 216 -0.92 4.48 -21.17
CA GLU A 216 0.16 5.47 -21.32
C GLU A 216 1.49 4.81 -21.74
N ALA A 217 1.77 3.59 -21.25
CA ALA A 217 3.01 2.89 -21.58
C ALA A 217 3.05 2.39 -23.03
N ARG A 218 1.90 2.01 -23.60
CA ARG A 218 1.81 1.41 -24.94
C ARG A 218 2.41 2.27 -26.06
N PRO A 219 2.05 3.56 -26.25
CA PRO A 219 2.61 4.36 -27.35
C PRO A 219 4.14 4.49 -27.27
N LEU A 220 4.70 4.58 -26.06
CA LEU A 220 6.16 4.59 -25.86
C LEU A 220 6.79 3.28 -26.33
N LEU A 221 6.20 2.15 -25.95
CA LEU A 221 6.69 0.83 -26.38
C LEU A 221 6.55 0.61 -27.89
N GLU A 222 5.48 1.12 -28.50
CA GLU A 222 5.26 1.06 -29.94
C GLU A 222 6.33 1.87 -30.69
N HIS A 223 6.64 3.08 -30.23
CA HIS A 223 7.73 3.88 -30.79
C HIS A 223 9.08 3.15 -30.63
N LEU A 224 9.43 2.72 -29.41
CA LEU A 224 10.66 1.99 -29.13
C LEU A 224 10.79 0.70 -29.95
N SER A 225 9.67 0.04 -30.26
CA SER A 225 9.67 -1.21 -31.05
C SER A 225 10.08 -1.02 -32.51
N GLN A 226 10.05 0.22 -33.02
CA GLN A 226 10.38 0.57 -34.40
C GLN A 226 11.83 1.06 -34.53
N LEU A 227 12.51 1.34 -33.43
CA LEU A 227 13.88 1.85 -33.43
C LEU A 227 14.90 0.74 -33.75
N GLU A 228 16.01 1.13 -34.36
CA GLU A 228 17.23 0.30 -34.45
C GLU A 228 18.02 0.38 -33.14
N HIS A 229 17.41 -0.04 -32.04
CA HIS A 229 17.97 0.04 -30.68
C HIS A 229 17.80 -1.29 -29.91
N PRO A 230 18.70 -1.64 -28.96
CA PRO A 230 18.54 -2.82 -28.11
C PRO A 230 17.18 -2.95 -27.40
N TYR A 231 16.48 -1.84 -27.17
CA TYR A 231 15.15 -1.84 -26.55
C TYR A 231 14.03 -2.36 -27.46
N ALA A 232 14.21 -2.34 -28.78
CA ALA A 232 13.13 -2.65 -29.71
C ALA A 232 12.60 -4.08 -29.56
N ALA A 233 13.49 -5.06 -29.43
CA ALA A 233 13.10 -6.45 -29.23
C ALA A 233 12.35 -6.66 -27.90
N ARG A 234 12.80 -6.00 -26.83
CA ARG A 234 12.16 -6.06 -25.51
C ARG A 234 10.80 -5.37 -25.50
N ALA A 235 10.68 -4.21 -26.14
CA ALA A 235 9.42 -3.50 -26.30
C ALA A 235 8.37 -4.35 -27.04
N ARG A 236 8.75 -5.02 -28.13
CA ARG A 236 7.88 -5.99 -28.84
C ARG A 236 7.43 -7.14 -27.93
N ALA A 237 8.34 -7.69 -27.12
CA ALA A 237 8.00 -8.76 -26.18
C ALA A 237 6.99 -8.29 -25.12
N ILE A 238 7.16 -7.07 -24.59
CA ILE A 238 6.24 -6.47 -23.63
C ILE A 238 4.87 -6.24 -24.27
N LEU A 239 4.80 -5.66 -25.47
CA LEU A 239 3.54 -5.45 -26.19
C LEU A 239 2.78 -6.76 -26.41
N ALA A 240 3.47 -7.81 -26.87
CA ALA A 240 2.89 -9.13 -27.06
C ALA A 240 2.38 -9.74 -25.73
N ALA A 241 3.05 -9.48 -24.62
CA ALA A 241 2.59 -9.90 -23.30
C ALA A 241 1.32 -9.14 -22.85
N LEU A 242 1.25 -7.83 -23.12
CA LEU A 242 0.06 -7.02 -22.83
C LEU A 242 -1.15 -7.46 -23.66
N ASP A 243 -0.97 -7.76 -24.94
CA ASP A 243 -2.04 -8.23 -25.82
C ASP A 243 -2.64 -9.55 -25.33
N LYS A 244 -1.79 -10.51 -24.92
CA LYS A 244 -2.23 -11.78 -24.33
C LYS A 244 -3.04 -11.56 -23.06
N GLN A 245 -2.67 -10.60 -22.21
CA GLN A 245 -3.41 -10.29 -20.99
C GLN A 245 -4.77 -9.63 -21.26
N ALA A 246 -4.89 -8.84 -22.33
CA ALA A 246 -6.16 -8.24 -22.73
C ALA A 246 -7.15 -9.30 -23.21
N VAL A 247 -6.68 -10.25 -24.03
CA VAL A 247 -7.51 -11.36 -24.56
C VAL A 247 -8.05 -12.27 -23.44
N VAL A 248 -7.30 -12.48 -22.37
CA VAL A 248 -7.75 -13.33 -21.24
C VAL A 248 -8.81 -12.66 -20.36
N LYS A 249 -8.96 -11.33 -20.43
CA LYS A 249 -9.89 -10.56 -19.59
C LYS A 249 -11.19 -10.15 -20.30
N GLY A 250 -11.25 -10.26 -21.62
CA GLY A 250 -12.45 -10.02 -22.43
C GLY A 250 -13.26 -11.29 -22.63
#